data_AF-A0A9Q9AGW0-F1
#
_entry.id   AF-A0A9Q9AGW0-F1
#
_cell.length_a   1.000
_cell.length_b   1.000
_cell.length_c   1.000
_cell.angle_alpha   90.00
_cell.angle_beta   90.00
_cell.angle_gamma   90.00
#
_symmetry.space_group_name_H-M   'P 1'
#
loop_
_entity.id
_entity.type
_entity.pdbx_description
1 polymer ?
#
loop_
_entity_poly.entity_id
_entity_poly.type
_entity_poly.pdbx_seq_one_letter_code
_entity_poly.pdbx_strand_id
1 'polypeptide(L)'
;MKFAAALALLHLVTAVPVEFSKRDLLGSIFENQLIDETPCRAVTILFVRGTAELGNVGTLTGPPFFEAVADRIGASNLAVQGVEYDASIAGSWFVAARQGAQVVHNTADLLGSQQSSRISSVVLFGDPFDGQPVGLIPADRALVICFTLDSICDGTSLILPAHLDYSRDVGLAADFVVANLGRW
;
A
#
# COMPACT_ATOMS: atom_id res chain seq x y z
N MET A 1 -29.97 -44.02 43.36
CA MET A 1 -30.63 -43.09 42.40
C MET A 1 -30.16 -41.70 42.80
N LYS A 2 -29.47 -40.87 42.01
CA LYS A 2 -29.50 -40.60 40.57
C LYS A 2 -28.11 -40.00 40.19
N PHE A 3 -27.47 -40.48 39.13
CA PHE A 3 -26.34 -39.78 38.50
C PHE A 3 -26.91 -38.91 37.37
N ALA A 4 -26.70 -37.59 37.43
CA ALA A 4 -27.06 -36.68 36.34
C ALA A 4 -25.85 -36.59 35.39
N ALA A 5 -26.02 -37.05 34.15
CA ALA A 5 -25.04 -36.89 33.09
C ALA A 5 -25.15 -35.48 32.50
N ALA A 6 -24.09 -34.68 32.61
CA ALA A 6 -24.00 -33.40 31.92
C ALA A 6 -23.64 -33.66 30.45
N LEU A 7 -24.59 -33.39 29.55
CA LEU A 7 -24.40 -33.47 28.10
C LEU A 7 -23.68 -32.20 27.63
N ALA A 8 -22.38 -32.29 27.34
CA ALA A 8 -21.63 -31.19 26.76
C ALA A 8 -22.03 -31.01 25.29
N LEU A 9 -22.72 -29.91 24.96
CA LEU A 9 -22.96 -29.49 23.58
C LEU A 9 -21.64 -29.02 22.97
N LEU A 10 -21.01 -29.89 22.18
CA LEU A 10 -19.88 -29.55 21.32
C LEU A 10 -20.39 -28.63 20.20
N HIS A 11 -20.19 -27.32 20.35
CA HIS A 11 -20.47 -26.36 19.28
C HIS A 11 -19.35 -26.47 18.26
N LEU A 12 -19.65 -27.10 17.11
CA LEU A 12 -18.72 -27.13 15.98
C LEU A 12 -18.75 -25.74 15.33
N VAL A 13 -17.80 -24.88 15.72
CA VAL A 13 -17.54 -23.63 15.01
C VAL A 13 -16.89 -24.02 13.69
N THR A 14 -17.67 -24.07 12.62
CA THR A 14 -17.10 -24.15 11.27
C THR A 14 -16.55 -22.77 10.94
N ALA A 15 -15.23 -22.61 11.03
CA ALA A 15 -14.57 -21.46 10.44
C ALA A 15 -14.71 -21.61 8.92
N VAL A 16 -15.74 -21.00 8.33
CA VAL A 16 -15.77 -20.79 6.90
C VAL A 16 -14.64 -19.80 6.63
N PRO A 17 -13.60 -20.15 5.85
CA PRO A 17 -12.62 -19.15 5.46
C PRO A 17 -13.39 -18.04 4.75
N VAL A 18 -13.30 -16.82 5.28
CA VAL A 18 -13.71 -15.64 4.52
C VAL A 18 -12.81 -15.64 3.29
N GLU A 19 -13.38 -16.02 2.14
CA GLU A 19 -12.67 -15.95 0.87
C GLU A 19 -12.47 -14.47 0.55
N PHE A 20 -11.35 -13.93 1.03
CA PHE A 20 -10.91 -12.58 0.70
C PHE A 20 -10.86 -12.46 -0.82
N SER A 21 -11.78 -11.69 -1.36
CA SER A 21 -12.02 -11.62 -2.79
C SER A 21 -11.41 -10.34 -3.34
N LYS A 22 -11.11 -10.37 -4.63
CA LYS A 22 -10.73 -9.19 -5.40
C LYS A 22 -11.72 -8.01 -5.23
N ARG A 23 -13.00 -8.32 -4.93
CA ARG A 23 -14.04 -7.33 -4.63
C ARG A 23 -13.79 -6.52 -3.35
N ASP A 24 -13.13 -7.12 -2.35
CA ASP A 24 -12.82 -6.45 -1.09
C ASP A 24 -11.73 -5.39 -1.29
N LEU A 25 -10.76 -5.65 -2.19
CA LEU A 25 -9.70 -4.73 -2.60
C LEU A 25 -10.14 -3.62 -3.57
N LEU A 26 -11.10 -3.91 -4.45
CA LEU A 26 -11.49 -3.03 -5.56
C LEU A 26 -12.47 -1.92 -5.18
N GLY A 27 -13.24 -2.12 -4.12
CA GLY A 27 -14.29 -1.19 -3.70
C GLY A 27 -13.94 -0.35 -2.48
N SER A 28 -12.84 -0.68 -1.79
CA SER A 28 -12.51 -0.04 -0.53
C SER A 28 -11.56 1.14 -0.72
N ILE A 29 -11.92 2.25 -0.09
CA ILE A 29 -11.02 3.40 0.13
C ILE A 29 -10.32 3.30 1.51
N PHE A 30 -10.62 2.24 2.27
CA PHE A 30 -10.05 1.95 3.59
C PHE A 30 -9.50 0.52 3.66
N GLU A 31 -8.20 0.37 3.85
CA GLU A 31 -7.55 -0.93 4.03
C GLU A 31 -6.84 -0.98 5.37
N ASN A 32 -7.16 -1.97 6.21
CA ASN A 32 -6.74 -2.04 7.62
C ASN A 32 -6.24 -3.43 8.04
N GLN A 33 -5.76 -4.22 7.08
CA GLN A 33 -5.50 -5.65 7.27
C GLN A 33 -4.30 -5.97 8.17
N LEU A 34 -3.64 -4.96 8.73
CA LEU A 34 -2.57 -5.13 9.72
C LEU A 34 -3.05 -4.87 11.15
N ILE A 35 -4.22 -4.23 11.31
CA ILE A 35 -4.75 -3.76 12.59
C ILE A 35 -6.18 -4.26 12.88
N ASP A 36 -6.79 -5.01 11.95
CA ASP A 36 -8.17 -5.51 12.05
C ASP A 36 -8.25 -7.03 12.37
N GLU A 37 -7.18 -7.58 12.94
CA GLU A 37 -7.04 -9.02 13.25
C GLU A 37 -6.95 -9.95 12.01
N THR A 38 -6.82 -9.40 10.80
CA THR A 38 -6.55 -10.21 9.60
C THR A 38 -5.27 -11.04 9.79
N PRO A 39 -5.30 -12.36 9.54
CA PRO A 39 -4.11 -13.20 9.62
C PRO A 39 -3.03 -12.74 8.63
N CYS A 40 -1.76 -12.91 9.02
CA CYS A 40 -0.62 -12.61 8.16
C CYS A 40 -0.77 -13.23 6.76
N ARG A 41 -0.52 -12.43 5.74
CA ARG A 41 -0.46 -12.86 4.35
C ARG A 41 0.98 -12.89 3.87
N ALA A 42 1.24 -13.59 2.76
CA ALA A 42 2.59 -13.73 2.23
C ALA A 42 3.20 -12.39 1.80
N VAL A 43 2.36 -11.46 1.34
CA VAL A 43 2.74 -10.12 0.92
C VAL A 43 1.88 -9.10 1.65
N THR A 44 2.52 -8.06 2.18
CA THR A 44 1.87 -6.91 2.80
C THR A 44 2.27 -5.64 2.06
N ILE A 45 1.29 -4.84 1.66
CA ILE A 45 1.49 -3.49 1.13
C ILE A 45 1.10 -2.47 2.21
N LEU A 46 2.06 -1.66 2.64
CA LEU A 46 1.78 -0.41 3.34
C LEU A 46 1.62 0.69 2.28
N PHE A 47 0.46 1.32 2.21
CA PHE A 47 0.16 2.31 1.18
C PHE A 47 -0.06 3.69 1.76
N VAL A 48 0.58 4.69 1.17
CA VAL A 48 0.41 6.10 1.53
C VAL A 48 -0.24 6.81 0.35
N ARG A 49 -1.49 7.28 0.54
CA ARG A 49 -2.28 7.91 -0.51
C ARG A 49 -1.75 9.28 -0.96
N GLY A 50 -2.35 9.85 -2.00
CA GLY A 50 -2.10 11.22 -2.43
C GLY A 50 -2.80 12.26 -1.53
N THR A 51 -2.36 13.51 -1.62
CA THR A 51 -3.06 14.64 -0.94
C THR A 51 -4.50 14.74 -1.43
N ALA A 52 -5.43 15.01 -0.51
CA ALA A 52 -6.86 15.13 -0.76
C ALA A 52 -7.58 13.87 -1.29
N GLU A 53 -6.90 12.72 -1.34
CA GLU A 53 -7.57 11.45 -1.57
C GLU A 53 -8.39 11.03 -0.33
N LEU A 54 -9.55 10.43 -0.58
CA LEU A 54 -10.45 9.95 0.46
C LEU A 54 -9.91 8.67 1.12
N GLY A 55 -10.39 8.38 2.33
CA GLY A 55 -10.03 7.18 3.07
C GLY A 55 -8.54 7.11 3.45
N ASN A 56 -7.96 5.92 3.56
CA ASN A 56 -6.53 5.73 3.87
C ASN A 56 -5.71 5.21 2.68
N VAL A 57 -6.36 4.71 1.63
CA VAL A 57 -5.70 4.26 0.38
C VAL A 57 -6.09 5.02 -0.88
N GLY A 58 -7.03 5.96 -0.78
CA GLY A 58 -7.46 6.75 -1.93
C GLY A 58 -8.31 5.98 -2.94
N THR A 59 -8.41 6.53 -4.14
CA THR A 59 -9.28 6.01 -5.22
C THR A 59 -8.58 5.91 -6.57
N LEU A 60 -7.48 6.65 -6.76
CA LEU A 60 -6.85 6.78 -8.07
C LEU A 60 -5.84 5.66 -8.33
N THR A 61 -4.81 5.57 -7.49
CA THR A 61 -3.68 4.65 -7.73
C THR A 61 -3.71 3.43 -6.83
N GLY A 62 -4.13 3.58 -5.56
CA GLY A 62 -4.10 2.51 -4.56
C GLY A 62 -4.89 1.26 -4.98
N PRO A 63 -6.23 1.32 -5.05
CA PRO A 63 -7.07 0.17 -5.41
C PRO A 63 -6.65 -0.55 -6.71
N PRO A 64 -6.42 0.12 -7.86
CA PRO A 64 -6.00 -0.58 -9.07
C PRO A 64 -4.59 -1.19 -8.96
N PHE A 65 -3.70 -0.62 -8.13
CA PHE A 65 -2.40 -1.22 -7.85
C PHE A 65 -2.51 -2.49 -7.00
N PHE A 66 -3.33 -2.48 -5.94
CA PHE A 66 -3.54 -3.68 -5.13
C PHE A 66 -4.19 -4.78 -5.94
N GLU A 67 -5.12 -4.42 -6.83
CA GLU A 67 -5.73 -5.33 -7.79
C GLU A 67 -4.67 -5.99 -8.68
N ALA A 68 -3.79 -5.19 -9.28
CA ALA A 68 -2.75 -5.68 -10.17
C ALA A 68 -1.76 -6.61 -9.46
N VAL A 69 -1.44 -6.36 -8.19
CA VAL A 69 -0.62 -7.26 -7.36
C VAL A 69 -1.40 -8.55 -7.03
N ALA A 70 -2.64 -8.42 -6.57
CA ALA A 70 -3.49 -9.56 -6.23
C ALA A 70 -3.74 -10.49 -7.44
N ASP A 71 -3.83 -9.95 -8.65
CA ASP A 71 -3.95 -10.75 -9.88
C ASP A 71 -2.71 -11.61 -10.16
N ARG A 72 -1.52 -11.16 -9.72
CA ARG A 72 -0.25 -11.89 -9.92
C ARG A 72 0.02 -12.92 -8.84
N ILE A 73 -0.34 -12.62 -7.58
CA ILE A 73 0.01 -13.46 -6.44
C ILE A 73 -1.18 -14.21 -5.83
N GLY A 74 -2.40 -13.90 -6.25
CA GLY A 74 -3.64 -14.33 -5.63
C GLY A 74 -4.05 -13.42 -4.46
N ALA A 75 -5.30 -12.95 -4.44
CA ALA A 75 -5.81 -12.05 -3.40
C ALA A 75 -5.64 -12.61 -1.98
N SER A 76 -5.76 -13.93 -1.79
CA SER A 76 -5.52 -14.58 -0.50
C SER A 76 -4.08 -14.43 0.02
N ASN A 77 -3.13 -14.04 -0.82
CA ASN A 77 -1.73 -13.84 -0.44
C ASN A 77 -1.38 -12.37 -0.20
N LEU A 78 -2.31 -11.44 -0.43
CA LEU A 78 -2.10 -10.01 -0.24
C LEU A 78 -2.85 -9.51 1.00
N ALA A 79 -2.15 -8.74 1.85
CA ALA A 79 -2.71 -7.84 2.83
C ALA A 79 -2.35 -6.39 2.46
N VAL A 80 -3.29 -5.47 2.67
CA VAL A 80 -3.08 -4.04 2.46
C VAL A 80 -3.37 -3.29 3.75
N GLN A 81 -2.52 -2.32 4.06
CA GLN A 81 -2.73 -1.36 5.13
C GLN A 81 -2.50 0.05 4.58
N GLY A 82 -3.56 0.85 4.54
CA GLY A 82 -3.43 2.27 4.31
C GLY A 82 -2.84 2.95 5.54
N VAL A 83 -1.89 3.86 5.32
CA VAL A 83 -1.33 4.68 6.40
C VAL A 83 -2.33 5.78 6.74
N GLU A 84 -2.73 5.84 8.01
CA GLU A 84 -3.59 6.90 8.51
C GLU A 84 -2.76 8.16 8.78
N TYR A 85 -3.02 9.19 7.97
CA TYR A 85 -2.46 10.52 8.11
C TYR A 85 -3.42 11.52 7.46
N ASP A 86 -3.32 12.80 7.86
CA ASP A 86 -4.29 13.83 7.49
C ASP A 86 -4.43 14.04 5.98
N ALA A 87 -3.39 13.73 5.19
CA ALA A 87 -3.31 14.01 3.74
C ALA A 87 -3.85 15.39 3.35
N SER A 88 -3.69 16.36 4.25
CA SER A 88 -4.33 17.66 4.15
C SER A 88 -3.43 18.65 3.44
N ILE A 89 -4.04 19.62 2.79
CA ILE A 89 -3.31 20.73 2.14
C ILE A 89 -2.62 21.62 3.20
N ALA A 90 -3.17 21.69 4.42
CA ALA A 90 -2.73 22.60 5.48
C ALA A 90 -1.36 22.25 6.10
N GLY A 91 -0.84 21.03 5.91
CA GLY A 91 0.50 20.64 6.34
C GLY A 91 1.60 20.87 5.30
N SER A 92 1.24 21.29 4.08
CA SER A 92 2.19 21.51 2.99
C SER A 92 2.47 23.01 2.86
N TRP A 93 3.72 23.42 3.04
CA TRP A 93 4.19 24.79 2.79
C TRP A 93 3.88 25.27 1.35
N PHE A 94 3.53 24.34 0.47
CA PHE A 94 3.02 24.61 -0.88
C PHE A 94 1.66 23.93 -1.08
N VAL A 95 0.68 24.69 -1.55
CA VAL A 95 -0.69 24.21 -1.76
C VAL A 95 -0.68 23.05 -2.77
N ALA A 96 -1.10 21.86 -2.30
CA ALA A 96 -1.29 20.59 -3.01
C ALA A 96 -0.02 19.86 -3.51
N ALA A 97 -0.04 18.52 -3.38
CA ALA A 97 0.73 17.54 -4.16
C ALA A 97 1.99 16.84 -3.61
N ARG A 98 2.36 16.93 -2.33
CA ARG A 98 3.64 16.33 -1.86
C ARG A 98 3.52 15.41 -0.66
N GLN A 99 2.65 14.39 -0.67
CA GLN A 99 2.49 13.58 0.55
C GLN A 99 2.77 12.08 0.40
N GLY A 100 2.17 11.34 -0.54
CA GLY A 100 2.37 9.89 -0.59
C GLY A 100 3.85 9.48 -0.65
N ALA A 101 4.51 9.77 -1.76
CA ALA A 101 5.91 9.43 -1.96
C ALA A 101 6.86 10.18 -1.00
N GLN A 102 6.57 11.46 -0.72
CA GLN A 102 7.30 12.28 0.25
C GLN A 102 7.32 11.68 1.66
N VAL A 103 6.19 11.16 2.15
CA VAL A 103 6.08 10.51 3.46
C VAL A 103 6.88 9.22 3.46
N VAL A 104 6.89 8.49 2.34
CA VAL A 104 7.71 7.27 2.20
C VAL A 104 9.20 7.61 2.29
N HIS A 105 9.67 8.65 1.60
CA HIS A 105 11.05 9.15 1.72
C HIS A 105 11.40 9.53 3.17
N ASN A 106 10.60 10.38 3.79
CA ASN A 106 10.83 10.82 5.17
C ASN A 106 10.83 9.63 6.15
N THR A 107 9.97 8.64 5.92
CA THR A 107 9.93 7.43 6.73
C THR A 107 11.20 6.60 6.51
N ALA A 108 11.61 6.39 5.26
CA ALA A 108 12.80 5.63 4.91
C ALA A 108 14.08 6.24 5.51
N ASP A 109 14.17 7.56 5.60
CA ASP A 109 15.28 8.27 6.25
C ASP A 109 15.34 8.05 7.77
N LEU A 110 14.20 7.75 8.40
CA LEU A 110 14.10 7.44 9.83
C LEU A 110 14.35 5.95 10.13
N LEU A 111 14.29 5.08 9.13
CA LEU A 111 14.50 3.64 9.32
C LEU A 111 15.98 3.30 9.43
N GLY A 112 16.33 2.52 10.46
CA GLY A 112 17.65 1.91 10.56
C GLY A 112 17.88 0.84 9.50
N SER A 113 19.12 0.36 9.41
CA SER A 113 19.51 -0.71 8.47
C SER A 113 18.73 -2.01 8.68
N GLN A 114 18.40 -2.34 9.93
CA GLN A 114 17.64 -3.54 10.27
C GLN A 114 16.19 -3.48 9.76
N GLN A 115 15.52 -2.33 9.88
CA GLN A 115 14.17 -2.17 9.33
C GLN A 115 14.21 -2.12 7.79
N SER A 116 15.17 -1.38 7.24
CA SER A 116 15.33 -1.22 5.79
C SER A 116 15.66 -2.53 5.06
N SER A 117 16.36 -3.48 5.72
CA SER A 117 16.59 -4.79 5.11
C SER A 117 15.31 -5.59 4.93
N ARG A 118 14.32 -5.43 5.82
CA ARG A 118 13.02 -6.13 5.78
C ARG A 118 12.05 -5.64 4.69
N ILE A 119 12.38 -4.57 3.98
CA ILE A 119 11.54 -4.04 2.90
C ILE A 119 11.99 -4.65 1.57
N SER A 120 11.16 -5.52 0.97
CA SER A 120 11.47 -6.14 -0.34
C SER A 120 11.53 -5.13 -1.47
N SER A 121 10.62 -4.16 -1.48
CA SER A 121 10.55 -3.15 -2.53
C SER A 121 9.78 -1.92 -2.08
N VAL A 122 10.08 -0.78 -2.68
CA VAL A 122 9.32 0.46 -2.58
C VAL A 122 8.89 0.89 -3.99
N VAL A 123 7.64 1.29 -4.15
CA VAL A 123 7.12 1.88 -5.40
C VAL A 123 6.59 3.28 -5.08
N LEU A 124 7.05 4.27 -5.84
CA LEU A 124 6.66 5.67 -5.70
C LEU A 124 6.01 6.14 -7.01
N PHE A 125 4.78 6.64 -6.94
CA PHE A 125 4.06 7.22 -8.07
C PHE A 125 4.04 8.74 -7.91
N GLY A 126 4.41 9.49 -8.94
CA GLY A 126 4.38 10.95 -8.91
C GLY A 126 5.27 11.53 -7.80
N ASP A 127 6.50 11.03 -7.71
CA ASP A 127 7.42 11.35 -6.62
C ASP A 127 8.01 12.76 -6.75
N PRO A 128 7.71 13.71 -5.83
CA PRO A 128 8.30 15.04 -5.87
C PRO A 128 9.81 15.07 -5.62
N PHE A 129 10.39 13.94 -5.21
CA PHE A 129 11.81 13.73 -4.99
C PHE A 129 12.43 12.79 -6.02
N ASP A 130 11.89 12.74 -7.23
CA ASP A 130 12.47 11.93 -8.30
C ASP A 130 13.98 12.18 -8.45
N GLY A 131 14.72 11.08 -8.62
CA GLY A 131 16.18 11.06 -8.61
C GLY A 131 16.87 11.05 -7.24
N GLN A 132 16.14 11.21 -6.12
CA GLN A 132 16.70 11.05 -4.78
C GLN A 132 16.64 9.59 -4.30
N PRO A 133 17.61 9.14 -3.49
CA PRO A 133 17.56 7.81 -2.88
C PRO A 133 16.43 7.71 -1.84
N VAL A 134 15.86 6.51 -1.70
CA VAL A 134 14.83 6.21 -0.69
C VAL A 134 15.50 5.70 0.59
N GLY A 135 16.06 6.61 1.39
CA GLY A 135 16.78 6.28 2.62
C GLY A 135 17.88 5.23 2.40
N LEU A 136 17.85 4.15 3.18
CA LEU A 136 18.79 3.02 3.08
C LEU A 136 18.31 1.89 2.14
N ILE A 137 17.22 2.07 1.41
CA ILE A 137 16.72 1.05 0.47
C ILE A 137 17.61 1.03 -0.78
N PRO A 138 18.17 -0.13 -1.16
CA PRO A 138 18.91 -0.29 -2.40
C PRO A 138 18.11 0.18 -3.61
N ALA A 139 18.77 0.87 -4.54
CA ALA A 139 18.12 1.43 -5.73
C ALA A 139 17.43 0.37 -6.61
N ASP A 140 17.92 -0.87 -6.64
CA ASP A 140 17.30 -1.96 -7.38
C ASP A 140 16.04 -2.54 -6.71
N ARG A 141 15.73 -2.10 -5.49
CA ARG A 141 14.49 -2.38 -4.75
C ARG A 141 13.55 -1.16 -4.70
N ALA A 142 13.91 -0.04 -5.33
CA ALA A 142 13.05 1.15 -5.43
C ALA A 142 12.65 1.40 -6.89
N LEU A 143 11.34 1.51 -7.15
CA LEU A 143 10.80 1.92 -8.44
C LEU A 143 10.10 3.27 -8.30
N VAL A 144 10.55 4.25 -9.07
CA VAL A 144 9.86 5.54 -9.22
C VAL A 144 9.17 5.57 -10.58
N ILE A 145 7.88 5.88 -10.58
CA ILE A 145 7.08 6.07 -11.79
C ILE A 145 6.68 7.53 -11.83
N CYS A 146 7.26 8.26 -12.78
CA CYS A 146 6.99 9.67 -13.04
C CYS A 146 6.59 9.86 -14.50
N PHE A 147 5.39 10.39 -14.73
CA PHE A 147 4.90 10.60 -16.08
C PHE A 147 5.46 11.89 -16.68
N THR A 148 5.71 11.87 -17.99
CA THR A 148 6.00 13.10 -18.72
C THR A 148 4.86 14.10 -18.51
N LEU A 149 5.20 15.36 -18.22
CA LEU A 149 4.28 16.44 -17.86
C LEU A 149 3.64 16.31 -16.47
N ASP A 150 4.06 15.36 -15.63
CA ASP A 150 3.78 15.44 -14.21
C ASP A 150 4.77 16.40 -13.55
N SER A 151 4.34 17.66 -13.42
CA SER A 151 5.16 18.71 -12.81
C SER A 151 5.43 18.49 -11.32
N ILE A 152 4.76 17.52 -10.67
CA ILE A 152 5.09 17.15 -9.29
C ILE A 152 6.45 16.46 -9.24
N CYS A 153 6.75 15.59 -10.20
CA CYS A 153 8.05 14.94 -10.32
C CYS A 153 9.20 15.93 -10.53
N ASP A 154 8.91 17.08 -11.13
CA ASP A 154 9.87 18.19 -11.27
C ASP A 154 9.99 19.06 -9.99
N GLY A 155 9.43 18.60 -8.87
CA GLY A 155 9.47 19.28 -7.58
C GLY A 155 8.50 20.46 -7.44
N THR A 156 7.61 20.68 -8.40
CA THR A 156 6.60 21.75 -8.32
C THR A 156 5.35 21.28 -7.55
N SER A 157 4.30 22.11 -7.53
CA SER A 157 3.04 21.80 -6.83
C SER A 157 1.83 21.89 -7.75
N LEU A 158 2.06 21.96 -9.07
CA LEU A 158 0.98 22.03 -10.03
C LEU A 158 0.47 20.62 -10.33
N ILE A 159 -0.80 20.36 -10.02
CA ILE A 159 -1.47 19.11 -10.40
C ILE A 159 -1.91 19.23 -11.85
N LEU A 160 -1.26 18.46 -12.72
CA LEU A 160 -1.62 18.31 -14.13
C LEU A 160 -2.28 16.95 -14.37
N PRO A 161 -3.01 16.74 -15.48
CA PRO A 161 -3.66 15.47 -15.77
C PRO A 161 -2.74 14.24 -15.69
N ALA A 162 -1.47 14.39 -16.07
CA ALA A 162 -0.47 13.33 -15.96
C ALA A 162 -0.28 12.81 -14.52
N HIS A 163 -0.44 13.66 -13.51
CA HIS A 163 -0.32 13.28 -12.10
C HIS A 163 -1.49 12.42 -11.61
N LEU A 164 -2.63 12.43 -12.32
CA LEU A 164 -3.87 11.76 -11.90
C LEU A 164 -4.09 10.42 -12.61
N ASP A 165 -3.16 9.96 -13.45
CA ASP A 165 -3.36 8.82 -14.36
C ASP A 165 -2.42 7.63 -14.09
N TYR A 166 -1.78 7.58 -12.91
CA TYR A 166 -0.85 6.50 -12.57
C TYR A 166 -1.46 5.10 -12.60
N SER A 167 -2.80 5.01 -12.53
CA SER A 167 -3.56 3.78 -12.74
C SER A 167 -3.19 3.02 -14.03
N ARG A 168 -2.71 3.69 -15.09
CA ARG A 168 -2.34 3.02 -16.36
C ARG A 168 -1.11 2.10 -16.21
N ASP A 169 -0.19 2.44 -15.31
CA ASP A 169 1.12 1.78 -15.17
C ASP A 169 1.24 0.97 -13.87
N VAL A 170 0.11 0.72 -13.19
CA VAL A 170 0.08 -0.14 -11.98
C VAL A 170 0.45 -1.59 -12.30
N GLY A 171 0.27 -2.05 -13.53
CA GLY A 171 0.75 -3.35 -13.99
C GLY A 171 2.28 -3.46 -13.90
N LEU A 172 2.99 -2.43 -14.39
CA LEU A 172 4.45 -2.33 -14.28
C LEU A 172 4.90 -2.33 -12.81
N ALA A 173 4.22 -1.55 -11.97
CA ALA A 173 4.50 -1.52 -10.53
C ALA A 173 4.30 -2.89 -9.87
N ALA A 174 3.21 -3.59 -10.21
CA ALA A 174 2.91 -4.89 -9.66
C ALA A 174 3.93 -5.95 -10.11
N ASP A 175 4.38 -5.92 -11.38
CA ASP A 175 5.46 -6.78 -11.87
C ASP A 175 6.76 -6.54 -11.10
N PHE A 176 7.10 -5.27 -10.82
CA PHE A 176 8.28 -4.93 -10.03
C PHE A 176 8.21 -5.46 -8.58
N VAL A 177 7.05 -5.34 -7.91
CA VAL A 177 6.86 -5.89 -6.57
C VAL A 177 7.05 -7.41 -6.59
N VAL A 178 6.41 -8.10 -7.54
CA VAL A 178 6.49 -9.56 -7.64
C VAL A 178 7.91 -10.04 -7.91
N ALA A 179 8.65 -9.33 -8.79
CA ALA A 179 10.05 -9.64 -9.08
C ALA A 179 10.99 -9.46 -7.87
N ASN A 180 10.58 -8.68 -6.86
CA ASN A 180 11.38 -8.40 -5.67
C ASN A 180 10.92 -9.17 -4.42
N LEU A 181 9.84 -9.97 -4.49
CA LEU A 181 9.40 -10.77 -3.35
C LEU A 181 10.52 -11.70 -2.86
N GLY A 182 10.73 -11.73 -1.55
CA GLY A 182 11.76 -12.57 -0.94
C GLY A 182 13.14 -11.93 -0.87
N ARG A 183 13.33 -10.69 -1.36
CA ARG A 183 14.61 -9.97 -1.35
C ARG A 183 14.73 -9.11 -0.08
N TRP A 184 15.17 -9.70 1.02
CA TRP A 184 15.41 -9.04 2.32
C TRP A 184 16.70 -9.50 3.00
#